data_AF-X1BUU3-F1
#
_entry.id   AF-X1BUU3-F1
#
_cell.length_a   1.000
_cell.length_b   1.000
_cell.length_c   1.000
_cell.angle_alpha   90.00
_cell.angle_beta   90.00
_cell.angle_gamma   90.00
#
_symmetry.space_group_name_H-M   'P 1'
#
loop_
_entity.id
_entity.type
_entity.pdbx_description
1 polymer ?
#
loop_
_entity_poly.entity_id
_entity_poly.type
_entity_poly.pdbx_seq_one_letter_code
_entity_poly.pdbx_strand_id
1 'polypeptide(L)'
;MRNLRLTILCALFFSAITAVASAQTGYDNYNTASSYLNAGKYNEAIEYYKMALVKIPELELKAKTFNQLSYCHRSLKQYDLAIKTAQLGLKIPSKYKSALYYNLGQAYQGKEL
;
A
#
# COMPACT_ATOMS: atom_id res chain seq x y z
N MET A 1 -42.45 -5.37 -13.85
CA MET A 1 -41.48 -4.61 -13.03
C MET A 1 -40.84 -5.39 -11.86
N ARG A 2 -41.39 -6.52 -11.39
CA ARG A 2 -40.90 -7.24 -10.20
C ARG A 2 -39.56 -7.99 -10.41
N ASN A 3 -39.31 -8.50 -11.62
CA ASN A 3 -38.10 -9.29 -11.92
C ASN A 3 -36.83 -8.43 -12.05
N LEU A 4 -36.96 -7.16 -12.45
CA LEU A 4 -35.84 -6.23 -12.61
C LEU A 4 -35.27 -5.78 -11.26
N ARG A 5 -36.11 -5.59 -10.24
CA ARG A 5 -35.65 -5.26 -8.88
C ARG A 5 -34.88 -6.41 -8.23
N LEU A 6 -35.31 -7.65 -8.44
CA LEU A 6 -34.66 -8.84 -7.87
C LEU A 6 -33.29 -9.11 -8.51
N THR A 7 -33.15 -8.92 -9.83
CA THR A 7 -31.87 -9.04 -10.54
C THR A 7 -30.88 -7.94 -10.17
N ILE A 8 -31.35 -6.68 -10.06
CA ILE A 8 -30.50 -5.57 -9.60
C ILE A 8 -30.02 -5.81 -8.16
N LEU A 9 -30.90 -6.30 -7.28
CA LEU A 9 -30.52 -6.61 -5.90
C LEU A 9 -29.44 -7.70 -5.84
N CYS A 10 -29.61 -8.82 -6.57
CA CYS A 10 -28.62 -9.89 -6.64
C CYS A 10 -27.26 -9.43 -7.22
N ALA A 11 -27.27 -8.59 -8.25
CA ALA A 11 -26.05 -8.05 -8.86
C ALA A 11 -25.27 -7.13 -7.88
N LEU A 12 -25.98 -6.29 -7.12
CA LEU A 12 -25.39 -5.44 -6.09
C LEU A 12 -24.76 -6.28 -4.97
N PHE A 13 -25.44 -7.32 -4.50
CA PHE A 13 -24.89 -8.24 -3.50
C PHE A 13 -23.63 -8.96 -4.00
N PHE A 14 -23.62 -9.45 -5.25
CA PHE A 14 -22.44 -10.11 -5.82
C PHE A 14 -21.25 -9.15 -5.96
N SER A 15 -21.48 -7.93 -6.44
CA SER A 15 -20.43 -6.92 -6.57
C SER A 15 -19.82 -6.53 -5.21
N ALA A 16 -20.65 -6.39 -4.18
CA ALA A 16 -20.20 -6.08 -2.83
C ALA A 16 -19.33 -7.21 -2.24
N ILE A 17 -19.71 -8.47 -2.45
CA ILE A 17 -18.91 -9.63 -2.00
C ILE A 17 -17.52 -9.63 -2.68
N THR A 18 -17.46 -9.36 -3.99
CA THR A 18 -16.18 -9.31 -4.70
C THR A 18 -15.29 -8.16 -4.25
N ALA A 19 -15.87 -6.99 -3.96
CA ALA A 19 -15.13 -5.84 -3.45
C ALA A 19 -14.55 -6.11 -2.06
N VAL A 20 -15.35 -6.69 -1.15
CA VAL A 20 -14.90 -7.06 0.20
C VAL A 20 -13.80 -8.12 0.16
N ALA A 21 -13.95 -9.17 -0.66
CA ALA A 21 -12.91 -10.19 -0.82
C ALA A 21 -11.60 -9.58 -1.35
N SER A 22 -11.69 -8.67 -2.33
CA SER A 22 -10.52 -7.97 -2.87
C SER A 22 -9.81 -7.12 -1.81
N ALA A 23 -10.58 -6.40 -0.98
CA ALA A 23 -10.03 -5.58 0.09
C ALA A 23 -9.36 -6.45 1.16
N GLN A 24 -9.98 -7.58 1.55
CA GLN A 24 -9.39 -8.54 2.50
C GLN A 24 -8.02 -9.01 2.04
N THR A 25 -7.89 -9.41 0.77
CA THR A 25 -6.60 -9.78 0.19
C THR A 25 -5.57 -8.65 0.27
N GLY A 26 -5.99 -7.38 0.16
CA GLY A 26 -5.13 -6.22 0.36
C GLY A 26 -4.58 -6.11 1.78
N TYR A 27 -5.42 -6.32 2.80
CA TYR A 27 -5.02 -6.33 4.20
C TYR A 27 -4.08 -7.50 4.51
N ASP A 28 -4.37 -8.69 3.98
CA ASP A 28 -3.54 -9.89 4.18
C ASP A 28 -2.14 -9.70 3.60
N ASN A 29 -2.04 -9.14 2.39
CA ASN A 29 -0.76 -8.79 1.77
C ASN A 29 0.01 -7.75 2.59
N TYR A 30 -0.67 -6.72 3.12
CA TYR A 30 -0.03 -5.73 3.98
C TYR A 30 0.54 -6.38 5.26
N ASN A 31 -0.22 -7.28 5.91
CA ASN A 31 0.23 -7.97 7.12
C ASN A 31 1.42 -8.88 6.84
N THR A 32 1.37 -9.65 5.76
CA THR A 32 2.48 -10.49 5.30
C THR A 32 3.73 -9.67 5.01
N ALA A 33 3.59 -8.56 4.28
CA ALA A 33 4.70 -7.63 4.03
C ALA A 33 5.29 -7.08 5.33
N SER A 34 4.45 -6.71 6.29
CA SER A 34 4.89 -6.18 7.58
C SER A 34 5.64 -7.22 8.41
N SER A 35 5.28 -8.50 8.30
CA SER A 35 6.02 -9.61 8.91
C SER A 35 7.41 -9.76 8.29
N TYR A 36 7.51 -9.75 6.95
CA TYR A 36 8.79 -9.79 6.26
C TYR A 36 9.68 -8.59 6.58
N LEU A 37 9.09 -7.38 6.65
CA LEU A 37 9.80 -6.17 7.06
C LEU A 37 10.39 -6.31 8.48
N ASN A 38 9.60 -6.80 9.45
CA ASN A 38 10.07 -7.03 10.82
C ASN A 38 11.19 -8.09 10.88
N ALA A 39 11.22 -9.01 9.94
CA ALA A 39 12.29 -10.00 9.79
C ALA A 39 13.50 -9.49 8.99
N GLY A 40 13.53 -8.22 8.56
CA GLY A 40 14.60 -7.65 7.73
C GLY A 40 14.63 -8.14 6.28
N LYS A 41 13.60 -8.87 5.84
CA LYS A 41 13.47 -9.44 4.49
C LYS A 41 12.83 -8.42 3.55
N TYR A 42 13.62 -7.41 3.17
CA TYR A 42 13.11 -6.23 2.47
C TYR A 42 12.59 -6.53 1.06
N ASN A 43 13.19 -7.45 0.31
CA ASN A 43 12.73 -7.79 -1.04
C ASN A 43 11.34 -8.45 -1.01
N GLU A 44 11.13 -9.41 -0.10
CA GLU A 44 9.84 -10.07 0.09
C GLU A 44 8.79 -9.07 0.59
N ALA A 45 9.15 -8.19 1.52
CA ALA A 45 8.26 -7.13 2.00
C ALA A 45 7.81 -6.20 0.84
N ILE A 46 8.72 -5.83 -0.06
CA ILE A 46 8.41 -4.99 -1.23
C ILE A 46 7.34 -5.63 -2.12
N GLU A 47 7.48 -6.91 -2.43
CA GLU A 47 6.54 -7.61 -3.32
C GLU A 47 5.13 -7.65 -2.73
N TYR A 48 5.00 -8.01 -1.45
CA TYR A 48 3.69 -8.02 -0.79
C TYR A 48 3.11 -6.61 -0.57
N TYR A 49 3.93 -5.59 -0.29
CA TYR A 49 3.44 -4.21 -0.19
C TYR A 49 2.90 -3.69 -1.53
N LYS A 50 3.54 -4.03 -2.67
CA LYS A 50 3.01 -3.70 -4.01
C LYS A 50 1.66 -4.37 -4.24
N MET A 51 1.53 -5.66 -3.91
CA MET A 51 0.26 -6.39 -4.03
C MET A 51 -0.83 -5.79 -3.14
N ALA A 52 -0.49 -5.36 -1.93
CA ALA A 52 -1.41 -4.69 -1.01
C ALA A 52 -1.93 -3.36 -1.58
N LEU A 53 -1.05 -2.52 -2.15
CA LEU A 53 -1.42 -1.21 -2.70
C LEU A 53 -2.44 -1.28 -3.84
N VAL A 54 -2.48 -2.39 -4.59
CA VAL A 54 -3.46 -2.62 -5.66
C VAL A 54 -4.87 -2.81 -5.10
N LYS A 55 -4.99 -3.33 -3.88
CA LYS A 55 -6.24 -3.87 -3.33
C LYS A 55 -6.80 -3.12 -2.13
N ILE A 56 -5.94 -2.47 -1.33
CA ILE A 56 -6.37 -1.67 -0.18
C ILE A 56 -7.27 -0.53 -0.71
N PRO A 57 -8.49 -0.33 -0.18
CA PRO A 57 -9.32 0.82 -0.54
C PRO A 57 -9.03 2.04 0.34
N GLU A 58 -8.59 1.82 1.59
CA GLU A 58 -8.44 2.85 2.61
C GLU A 58 -7.21 3.74 2.39
N LEU A 59 -7.42 5.06 2.35
CA LEU A 59 -6.36 6.04 2.10
C LEU A 59 -5.27 6.01 3.19
N GLU A 60 -5.67 5.89 4.45
CA GLU A 60 -4.74 5.91 5.58
C GLU A 60 -3.79 4.70 5.53
N LEU A 61 -4.33 3.51 5.27
CA LEU A 61 -3.52 2.30 5.11
C LEU A 61 -2.68 2.33 3.82
N LYS A 62 -3.17 2.91 2.72
CA LYS A 62 -2.33 3.14 1.51
C LYS A 62 -1.13 4.02 1.83
N ALA A 63 -1.33 5.13 2.52
CA ALA A 63 -0.24 6.04 2.88
C ALA A 63 0.79 5.37 3.81
N LYS A 64 0.31 4.61 4.80
CA LYS A 64 1.16 3.75 5.64
C LYS A 64 1.96 2.76 4.80
N THR A 65 1.31 2.12 3.82
CA THR A 65 1.95 1.13 2.95
C THR A 65 3.02 1.76 2.07
N PHE A 66 2.77 2.95 1.49
CA PHE A 66 3.80 3.70 0.77
C PHE A 66 4.98 4.09 1.65
N ASN A 67 4.75 4.46 2.92
CA ASN A 67 5.82 4.74 3.86
C ASN A 67 6.72 3.51 4.06
N GLN A 68 6.13 2.37 4.41
CA GLN A 68 6.89 1.14 4.66
C GLN A 68 7.61 0.65 3.41
N LEU A 69 6.97 0.76 2.24
CA LEU A 69 7.61 0.41 0.96
C LEU A 69 8.80 1.33 0.65
N SER A 70 8.67 2.64 0.88
CA SER A 70 9.77 3.61 0.73
C SER A 70 10.92 3.29 1.68
N TYR A 71 10.61 2.93 2.94
CA TYR A 71 11.59 2.47 3.91
C TYR A 71 12.33 1.21 3.42
N CYS A 72 11.62 0.20 2.88
CA CYS A 72 12.26 -1.01 2.34
C CYS A 72 13.23 -0.68 1.20
N HIS A 73 12.81 0.15 0.24
CA HIS A 73 13.69 0.59 -0.85
C HIS A 73 14.93 1.31 -0.32
N ARG A 74 14.77 2.18 0.68
CA ARG A 74 15.88 2.88 1.32
C ARG A 74 16.85 1.93 2.03
N SER A 75 16.35 0.93 2.75
CA SER A 75 17.17 -0.09 3.41
C SER A 75 17.99 -0.92 2.43
N LEU A 76 17.51 -1.08 1.20
CA LEU A 76 18.22 -1.72 0.10
C LEU A 76 19.10 -0.76 -0.73
N LYS A 77 19.25 0.50 -0.29
CA LYS A 77 19.96 1.57 -1.03
C LYS A 77 19.38 1.88 -2.42
N GLN A 78 18.12 1.52 -2.66
CA GLN A 78 17.39 1.80 -3.89
C GLN A 78 16.78 3.21 -3.82
N TYR A 79 17.63 4.23 -3.73
CA TYR A 79 17.22 5.58 -3.35
C TYR A 79 16.21 6.21 -4.32
N ASP A 80 16.38 6.01 -5.63
CA ASP A 80 15.43 6.52 -6.64
C ASP A 80 14.02 5.94 -6.47
N LEU A 81 13.93 4.64 -6.17
CA LEU A 81 12.65 3.98 -5.90
C LEU A 81 12.06 4.45 -4.57
N ALA A 82 12.88 4.66 -3.54
CA ALA A 82 12.45 5.19 -2.26
C ALA A 82 11.85 6.61 -2.40
N ILE A 83 12.51 7.49 -3.16
CA ILE A 83 12.05 8.85 -3.49
C ILE A 83 10.70 8.79 -4.19
N LYS A 84 10.62 8.04 -5.30
CA LYS A 84 9.38 7.91 -6.08
C LYS A 84 8.22 7.39 -5.23
N THR A 85 8.49 6.38 -4.40
CA THR A 85 7.48 5.76 -3.52
C THR A 85 6.99 6.74 -2.45
N ALA A 86 7.91 7.47 -1.81
CA ALA A 86 7.54 8.48 -0.82
C ALA A 86 6.69 9.60 -1.43
N GLN A 87 7.06 10.10 -2.62
CA GLN A 87 6.30 11.12 -3.35
C GLN A 87 4.88 10.65 -3.72
N LEU A 88 4.70 9.37 -4.09
CA LEU A 88 3.37 8.80 -4.31
C LEU A 88 2.54 8.78 -3.02
N GLY A 89 3.13 8.38 -1.89
CA GLY A 89 2.47 8.41 -0.58
C GLY A 89 2.08 9.82 -0.14
N LEU A 90 2.92 10.83 -0.41
CA LEU A 90 2.68 12.23 -0.02
C LEU A 90 1.46 12.87 -0.72
N LYS A 91 1.03 12.31 -1.86
CA LYS A 91 -0.21 12.72 -2.55
C LYS A 91 -1.47 12.33 -1.77
N ILE A 92 -1.36 11.44 -0.79
CA ILE A 92 -2.50 10.97 0.01
C ILE A 92 -2.62 11.82 1.29
N PRO A 93 -3.78 12.43 1.57
CA PRO A 93 -4.03 13.11 2.84
C PRO A 93 -4.08 12.06 3.96
N SER A 94 -3.07 12.04 4.81
CA SER A 94 -2.92 11.05 5.90
C SER A 94 -1.99 11.59 6.99
N LYS A 95 -1.98 10.94 8.16
CA LYS A 95 -1.03 11.28 9.24
C LYS A 95 0.41 10.86 8.95
N TYR A 96 0.62 10.05 7.90
CA TYR A 96 1.93 9.51 7.53
C TYR A 96 2.82 10.50 6.76
N LYS A 97 2.35 11.71 6.44
CA LYS A 97 3.11 12.72 5.70
C LYS A 97 4.48 13.02 6.32
N SER A 98 4.55 13.23 7.63
CA SER A 98 5.83 13.52 8.30
C SER A 98 6.84 12.39 8.15
N ALA A 99 6.40 11.14 8.29
CA ALA A 99 7.28 9.98 8.16
C ALA A 99 7.66 9.70 6.68
N LEU A 100 6.79 10.03 5.73
CA LEU A 100 7.11 10.02 4.30
C LEU A 100 8.17 11.09 3.95
N TYR A 101 8.05 12.31 4.48
CA TYR A 101 9.10 13.34 4.31
C TYR A 101 10.43 12.92 4.94
N TYR A 102 10.40 12.28 6.10
CA TYR A 102 11.60 11.70 6.72
C TYR A 102 12.28 10.69 5.79
N ASN A 103 11.53 9.70 5.27
CA ASN A 103 12.09 8.72 4.34
C ASN A 103 12.59 9.36 3.04
N LEU A 104 11.91 10.39 2.53
CA LEU A 104 12.32 11.15 1.36
C LEU A 104 13.65 11.88 1.57
N GLY A 105 13.82 12.58 2.71
CA GLY A 105 15.06 13.26 3.06
C GLY A 105 16.23 12.29 3.18
N GLN A 106 16.02 11.17 3.89
CA GLN A 106 17.03 10.11 4.02
C GLN A 106 17.39 9.47 2.68
N ALA A 107 16.43 9.37 1.75
CA ALA A 107 16.69 8.85 0.42
C ALA A 107 17.47 9.84 -0.46
N TYR A 108 17.20 11.15 -0.39
CA TYR A 108 18.01 12.16 -1.07
C TYR A 108 19.45 12.18 -0.54
N GLN A 109 19.62 12.20 0.79
CA GLN A 109 20.96 12.15 1.39
C GLN A 109 21.72 10.88 0.97
N GLY A 110 21.04 9.72 0.98
CA GLY A 110 21.66 8.47 0.54
C GLY A 110 22.02 8.43 -0.94
N LYS A 111 21.28 9.14 -1.79
CA LYS A 111 21.57 9.24 -3.23
C LYS A 111 22.79 10.11 -3.55
N GLU A 112 23.10 11.06 -2.67
CA GLU A 112 24.24 11.99 -2.82
C GLU A 112 25.58 11.41 -2.32
N LEU A 113 25.57 10.22 -1.69
CA LEU A 113 26.74 9.49 -1.20
C LEU A 113 27.13 8.33 -2.14
#